data_AF-A0A2D7XAR8-F1
#
_entry.id   AF-A0A2D7XAR8-F1
#
_cell.length_a   1.000
_cell.length_b   1.000
_cell.length_c   1.000
_cell.angle_alpha   90.00
_cell.angle_beta   90.00
_cell.angle_gamma   90.00
#
_symmetry.space_group_name_H-M   'P 1'
#
loop_
_entity.id
_entity.type
_entity.pdbx_description
1 polymer ?
#
loop_
_entity_poly.entity_id
_entity_poly.type
_entity_poly.pdbx_seq_one_letter_code
_entity_poly.pdbx_strand_id
1 'polypeptide(L)'
;MASNVTLFRNIVETATPFHRPVDVVLQRIKEGATKDLVKRIRAERNKNERNELKKGLPAICFSGVFNKRNDKSLVQHSGIICLDFDGYEKKKELLTHKENLSKDPYVYAAFVSPSGNGLKVLVRVPADPDNHVNYFNALQKHFDSPHFDKTCKNLSRVCYESFDPVLYINENASLWDKIDEPEYRELVSRRDPPTIPITDENKIVDILIKWWTKKYPMVEGQRNQNTFVLAMALNDYGINKSLASYVLNNYATQDFPESEIQRTIDSAYEHTQNFGTKYYEDEDRVNTIRTKMKRGVSKKEIRYQLEESALDSETIDAVLNRVEEENSMQTFWEKNEKGTIKIVHILFKQFLEDNGFYKYCPEGGRNYIFVKVTNNLIDHTSEKEIKDFILTHLIELDDISVYNYFADNVRFFREEFLSLLSTIDIYFIEDSRDASYLYYRNCAVKITKDAVETIDYLDLGGYVWKDHVIDRKFMECDHQGSVYGQFISRICGDNDMRIATMESTIGFLMHGYKNLSYCPAVILNDEVISDNPEGGTGKGLFMNALSQMKKLVVIDGKAFAFEKSFPYQTVSADTQVLCFDDVKKNFDFERLFSVVTEGLTLEKKNKDAIKIPFSKSPKIAITTS
;
A
#
# COMPACT_ATOMS: atom_id res chain seq x y z
N MET A 1 -1.56 14.30 -11.44
CA MET A 1 -2.25 13.14 -10.83
C MET A 1 -2.09 13.26 -9.32
N ALA A 2 -3.14 13.01 -8.54
CA ALA A 2 -3.02 13.02 -7.08
C ALA A 2 -2.11 11.86 -6.64
N SER A 3 -1.11 12.14 -5.80
CA SER A 3 -0.19 11.13 -5.30
C SER A 3 -0.91 10.23 -4.29
N ASN A 4 -0.98 8.93 -4.59
CA ASN A 4 -1.48 7.94 -3.64
C ASN A 4 -0.43 7.66 -2.56
N VAL A 5 -0.90 7.49 -1.34
CA VAL A 5 -0.09 7.12 -0.16
C VAL A 5 -0.70 5.88 0.49
N THR A 6 0.07 5.26 1.39
CA THR A 6 -0.35 4.02 2.05
C THR A 6 -0.81 4.30 3.48
N LEU A 7 -1.92 3.70 3.88
CA LEU A 7 -2.40 3.65 5.25
C LEU A 7 -2.53 2.20 5.69
N PHE A 8 -2.05 1.91 6.89
CA PHE A 8 -2.34 0.68 7.59
C PHE A 8 -3.33 1.00 8.71
N ARG A 9 -4.21 0.05 9.03
CA ARG A 9 -5.20 0.21 10.12
C ARG A 9 -4.54 0.60 11.44
N ASN A 10 -3.36 0.05 11.69
CA ASN A 10 -2.52 0.38 12.83
C ASN A 10 -1.06 0.00 12.55
N ILE A 11 -0.18 0.20 13.53
CA ILE A 11 1.26 -0.09 13.40
C ILE A 11 1.60 -1.60 13.35
N VAL A 12 0.66 -2.47 13.73
CA VAL A 12 0.83 -3.92 13.85
C VAL A 12 0.39 -4.64 12.58
N GLU A 13 -0.72 -4.21 11.98
CA GLU A 13 -1.27 -4.75 10.74
C GLU A 13 -0.49 -4.25 9.52
N THR A 14 0.61 -4.94 9.18
CA THR A 14 1.56 -4.48 8.16
C THR A 14 1.37 -5.07 6.76
N ALA A 15 0.34 -5.91 6.54
CA ALA A 15 0.16 -6.70 5.31
C ALA A 15 -1.12 -6.37 4.53
N THR A 16 -2.00 -5.53 5.08
CA THR A 16 -3.29 -5.14 4.46
C THR A 16 -3.35 -3.62 4.31
N PRO A 17 -2.59 -3.05 3.36
CA PRO A 17 -2.56 -1.63 3.14
C PRO A 17 -3.87 -1.12 2.51
N PHE A 18 -4.13 0.16 2.77
CA PHE A 18 -5.08 0.99 2.06
C PHE A 18 -4.33 2.01 1.23
N HIS A 19 -4.64 2.08 -0.05
CA HIS A 19 -4.12 3.13 -0.92
C HIS A 19 -5.15 4.24 -1.09
N ARG A 20 -4.75 5.46 -0.76
CA ARG A 20 -5.62 6.64 -0.84
C ARG A 20 -4.86 7.84 -1.39
N PRO A 21 -5.53 8.73 -2.14
CA PRO A 21 -4.99 10.04 -2.47
C PRO A 21 -4.60 10.82 -1.20
N VAL A 22 -3.47 11.52 -1.23
CA VAL A 22 -2.95 12.25 -0.05
C VAL A 22 -3.92 13.31 0.48
N ASP A 23 -4.69 13.96 -0.39
CA ASP A 23 -5.74 14.92 -0.06
C ASP A 23 -6.83 14.32 0.83
N VAL A 24 -7.26 13.08 0.55
CA VAL A 24 -8.22 12.36 1.40
C VAL A 24 -7.64 12.11 2.79
N VAL A 25 -6.35 11.76 2.89
CA VAL A 25 -5.67 11.55 4.17
C VAL A 25 -5.57 12.85 4.97
N LEU A 26 -5.22 13.95 4.31
CA LEU A 26 -5.14 15.27 4.93
C LEU A 26 -6.52 15.74 5.40
N GLN A 27 -7.58 15.46 4.64
CA GLN A 27 -8.96 15.75 5.04
C GLN A 27 -9.35 14.96 6.30
N ARG A 28 -9.02 13.67 6.38
CA ARG A 28 -9.23 12.85 7.60
C ARG A 28 -8.55 13.44 8.83
N ILE A 29 -7.31 13.94 8.69
CA ILE A 29 -6.56 14.60 9.77
C ILE A 29 -7.21 15.92 10.19
N LYS A 30 -7.75 16.68 9.22
CA LYS A 30 -8.39 17.98 9.46
C LYS A 30 -9.75 17.84 10.13
N GLU A 31 -10.60 16.95 9.62
CA GLU A 31 -11.96 16.72 10.12
C GLU A 31 -11.96 15.90 11.41
N GLY A 32 -10.95 15.03 11.57
CA GLY A 32 -10.69 14.30 12.80
C GLY A 32 -11.34 12.94 12.87
N ALA A 33 -11.05 12.07 11.91
CA ALA A 33 -11.50 10.68 11.92
C ALA A 33 -11.09 9.94 13.21
N THR A 34 -9.89 10.24 13.74
CA THR A 34 -9.35 9.67 14.99
C THR A 34 -9.32 10.66 16.17
N LYS A 35 -10.14 11.71 16.11
CA LYS A 35 -10.16 12.83 17.07
C LYS A 35 -10.23 12.39 18.53
N ASP A 36 -11.09 11.43 18.86
CA ASP A 36 -11.29 11.02 20.26
C ASP A 36 -10.09 10.25 20.82
N LEU A 37 -9.47 9.40 20.00
CA LEU A 37 -8.23 8.72 20.39
C LEU A 37 -7.08 9.72 20.51
N VAL A 38 -6.95 10.68 19.58
CA VAL A 38 -5.93 11.74 19.65
C VAL A 38 -6.12 12.62 20.90
N LYS A 39 -7.35 12.97 21.26
CA LYS A 39 -7.63 13.70 22.51
C LYS A 39 -7.18 12.94 23.75
N ARG A 40 -7.46 11.63 23.80
CA ARG A 40 -6.99 10.75 24.90
C ARG A 40 -5.46 10.71 24.96
N ILE A 41 -4.80 10.56 23.81
CA ILE A 41 -3.33 10.59 23.69
C ILE A 41 -2.74 11.91 24.21
N ARG A 42 -3.36 13.05 23.87
CA ARG A 42 -2.91 14.38 24.31
C ARG A 42 -3.17 14.64 25.80
N ALA A 43 -4.18 14.00 26.38
CA ALA A 43 -4.47 14.08 27.80
C ALA A 43 -3.55 13.18 28.65
N GLU A 44 -3.05 12.08 28.08
CA GLU A 44 -2.20 11.11 28.78
C GLU A 44 -0.81 11.69 29.10
N ARG A 45 -0.40 11.63 30.36
CA ARG A 45 0.88 12.16 30.86
C ARG A 45 2.00 11.12 30.83
N ASN A 46 1.67 9.85 31.05
CA ASN A 46 2.63 8.76 31.05
C ASN A 46 3.07 8.45 29.61
N LYS A 47 4.39 8.53 29.35
CA LYS A 47 4.97 8.29 28.01
C LYS A 47 4.69 6.89 27.49
N ASN A 48 4.73 5.87 28.36
CA ASN A 48 4.54 4.48 27.94
C ASN A 48 3.09 4.21 27.55
N GLU A 49 2.14 4.64 28.39
CA GLU A 49 0.71 4.51 28.11
C GLU A 49 0.31 5.33 26.87
N ARG A 50 0.87 6.54 26.71
CA ARG A 50 0.67 7.35 25.51
C ARG A 50 1.15 6.62 24.25
N ASN A 51 2.29 5.93 24.32
CA ASN A 51 2.83 5.16 23.20
C ASN A 51 1.97 3.93 22.88
N GLU A 52 1.41 3.26 23.89
CA GLU A 52 0.45 2.17 23.66
C GLU A 52 -0.84 2.67 22.99
N LEU A 53 -1.38 3.81 23.43
CA LEU A 53 -2.55 4.43 22.78
C LEU A 53 -2.26 4.81 21.32
N LYS A 54 -1.04 5.30 21.02
CA LYS A 54 -0.63 5.62 19.63
C LYS A 54 -0.67 4.40 18.71
N LYS A 55 -0.41 3.19 19.22
CA LYS A 55 -0.46 1.97 18.41
C LYS A 55 -1.84 1.71 17.82
N GLY A 56 -2.91 2.25 18.41
CA GLY A 56 -4.27 2.15 17.89
C GLY A 56 -4.61 3.16 16.78
N LEU A 57 -3.72 4.11 16.46
CA LEU A 57 -3.92 5.05 15.36
C LEU A 57 -3.53 4.41 14.02
N PRO A 58 -4.21 4.76 12.92
CA PRO A 58 -3.76 4.43 11.58
C PRO A 58 -2.31 4.88 11.34
N ALA A 59 -1.57 4.03 10.64
CA ALA A 59 -0.16 4.23 10.33
C ALA A 59 -0.02 4.61 8.85
N ILE A 60 0.42 5.83 8.57
CA ILE A 60 0.49 6.40 7.22
C ILE A 60 1.93 6.39 6.72
N CYS A 61 2.19 5.83 5.54
CA CYS A 61 3.45 5.99 4.80
C CYS A 61 3.23 6.98 3.66
N PHE A 62 3.60 8.25 3.89
CA PHE A 62 3.38 9.32 2.91
C PHE A 62 4.25 9.24 1.66
N SER A 63 5.36 8.51 1.73
CA SER A 63 6.36 8.38 0.67
C SER A 63 5.94 7.52 -0.52
N GLY A 64 4.84 6.78 -0.44
CA GLY A 64 4.45 5.92 -1.55
C GLY A 64 3.33 4.93 -1.29
N VAL A 65 3.12 4.12 -2.33
CA VAL A 65 2.27 2.93 -2.36
C VAL A 65 3.14 1.74 -1.97
N PHE A 66 2.80 1.07 -0.87
CA PHE A 66 3.52 -0.08 -0.34
C PHE A 66 2.59 -1.28 -0.16
N ASN A 67 3.01 -2.46 -0.61
CA ASN A 67 2.26 -3.71 -0.35
C ASN A 67 2.40 -4.16 1.11
N LYS A 68 3.53 -3.84 1.74
CA LYS A 68 3.81 -4.12 3.16
C LYS A 68 4.59 -2.98 3.78
N ARG A 69 4.56 -2.90 5.11
CA ARG A 69 5.33 -1.90 5.86
C ARG A 69 6.84 -2.23 5.93
N ASN A 70 7.54 -2.11 4.80
CA ASN A 70 9.00 -2.11 4.70
C ASN A 70 9.46 -1.44 3.38
N ASP A 71 10.71 -0.98 3.33
CA ASP A 71 11.24 -0.22 2.18
C ASP A 71 11.26 -1.04 0.87
N LYS A 72 11.52 -2.35 0.96
CA LYS A 72 11.60 -3.26 -0.20
C LYS A 72 10.25 -3.51 -0.87
N SER A 73 9.15 -3.29 -0.15
CA SER A 73 7.78 -3.45 -0.61
C SER A 73 7.17 -2.17 -1.20
N LEU A 74 8.00 -1.15 -1.50
CA LEU A 74 7.56 0.01 -2.27
C LEU A 74 7.20 -0.41 -3.70
N VAL A 75 5.96 -0.11 -4.10
CA VAL A 75 5.46 -0.29 -5.47
C VAL A 75 5.69 0.98 -6.27
N GLN A 76 5.37 2.14 -5.68
CA GLN A 76 5.49 3.43 -6.33
C GLN A 76 5.76 4.55 -5.32
N HIS A 77 6.76 5.39 -5.59
CA HIS A 77 7.00 6.60 -4.79
C HIS A 77 5.92 7.66 -5.05
N SER A 78 5.40 8.28 -4.00
CA SER A 78 4.34 9.30 -4.07
C SER A 78 4.86 10.68 -4.51
N GLY A 79 6.17 10.90 -4.43
CA GLY A 79 6.77 12.23 -4.58
C GLY A 79 6.55 13.12 -3.35
N ILE A 80 6.38 12.52 -2.16
CA ILE A 80 6.16 13.24 -0.91
C ILE A 80 7.11 12.71 0.16
N ILE A 81 7.74 13.59 0.92
CA ILE A 81 8.49 13.25 2.13
C ILE A 81 7.73 13.79 3.34
N CYS A 82 7.58 12.96 4.38
CA CYS A 82 7.06 13.38 5.67
C CYS A 82 8.22 13.64 6.62
N LEU A 83 8.40 14.91 6.98
CA LEU A 83 9.36 15.39 7.95
C LEU A 83 8.72 15.45 9.34
N ASP A 84 9.51 15.07 10.34
CA ASP A 84 9.08 15.05 11.73
C ASP A 84 9.86 16.07 12.52
N PHE A 85 9.15 16.95 13.21
CA PHE A 85 9.72 17.90 14.15
C PHE A 85 9.14 17.62 15.52
N ASP A 86 9.95 17.15 16.46
CA ASP A 86 9.52 16.77 17.81
C ASP A 86 10.34 17.53 18.87
N GLY A 87 9.92 17.45 20.13
CA GLY A 87 10.70 17.99 21.26
C GLY A 87 10.32 19.40 21.71
N TYR A 88 9.18 19.94 21.25
CA TYR A 88 8.70 21.24 21.72
C TYR A 88 8.20 21.14 23.17
N GLU A 89 8.78 21.95 24.06
CA GLU A 89 8.33 22.05 25.45
C GLU A 89 7.10 22.95 25.59
N LYS A 90 7.04 24.02 24.80
CA LYS A 90 5.99 25.05 24.89
C LYS A 90 5.12 25.05 23.64
N LYS A 91 3.80 24.96 23.84
CA LYS A 91 2.81 25.01 22.75
C LYS A 91 2.91 26.27 21.90
N LYS A 92 3.28 27.41 22.50
CA LYS A 92 3.47 28.68 21.77
C LYS A 92 4.61 28.58 20.75
N GLU A 93 5.74 27.98 21.14
CA GLU A 93 6.89 27.78 20.25
C GLU A 93 6.54 26.87 19.07
N LEU A 94 5.84 25.77 19.36
CA LEU A 94 5.34 24.85 18.33
C LEU A 94 4.44 25.56 17.32
N LEU A 95 3.49 26.37 17.78
CA LEU A 95 2.57 27.08 16.88
C LEU A 95 3.29 28.16 16.06
N THR A 96 4.21 28.91 16.67
CA THR A 96 5.03 29.89 15.95
C THR A 96 5.91 29.22 14.90
N HIS A 97 6.51 28.06 15.20
CA HIS A 97 7.30 27.34 14.22
C HIS A 97 6.42 26.77 13.09
N LYS A 98 5.21 26.27 13.39
CA LYS A 98 4.24 25.87 12.38
C LYS A 98 3.90 27.02 11.42
N GLU A 99 3.67 28.22 11.94
CA GLU A 99 3.42 29.42 11.12
C GLU A 99 4.62 29.78 10.23
N ASN A 100 5.85 29.66 10.74
CA ASN A 100 7.07 29.90 9.96
C ASN A 100 7.25 28.86 8.85
N LEU A 101 7.08 27.58 9.15
CA LEU A 101 7.14 26.48 8.17
C LEU A 101 6.08 26.66 7.10
N SER A 102 4.89 27.13 7.46
CA SER A 102 3.78 27.34 6.51
C SER A 102 4.08 28.46 5.48
N LYS A 103 5.05 29.36 5.76
CA LYS A 103 5.47 30.39 4.81
C LYS A 103 6.51 29.91 3.81
N ASP A 104 7.10 28.73 4.03
CA ASP A 104 8.07 28.16 3.12
C ASP A 104 7.39 27.65 1.84
N PRO A 105 7.89 28.03 0.64
CA PRO A 105 7.25 27.69 -0.63
C PRO A 105 7.23 26.19 -0.93
N TYR A 106 8.11 25.38 -0.31
CA TYR A 106 8.21 23.94 -0.53
C TYR A 106 7.29 23.12 0.39
N VAL A 107 6.77 23.73 1.46
CA VAL A 107 5.88 23.05 2.40
C VAL A 107 4.50 22.85 1.76
N TYR A 108 4.15 21.59 1.52
CA TYR A 108 2.85 21.17 0.99
C TYR A 108 1.78 21.11 2.08
N ALA A 109 2.11 20.56 3.24
CA ALA A 109 1.20 20.52 4.37
C ALA A 109 1.95 20.55 5.71
N ALA A 110 1.35 21.14 6.74
CA ALA A 110 1.91 21.14 8.09
C ALA A 110 0.80 20.99 9.15
N PHE A 111 0.99 20.04 10.08
CA PHE A 111 0.02 19.75 11.14
C PHE A 111 0.68 19.32 12.44
N VAL A 112 -0.06 19.48 13.54
CA VAL A 112 0.36 19.04 14.87
C VAL A 112 0.34 17.51 14.97
N SER A 113 1.38 16.92 15.54
CA SER A 113 1.51 15.47 15.74
C SER A 113 0.45 14.92 16.72
N PRO A 114 0.23 13.59 16.76
CA PRO A 114 -0.81 13.02 17.61
C PRO A 114 -0.61 13.32 19.10
N SER A 115 0.64 13.38 19.56
CA SER A 115 0.98 13.73 20.95
C SER A 115 0.79 15.21 21.29
N GLY A 116 0.61 16.09 20.31
CA GLY A 116 0.44 17.53 20.54
C GLY A 116 1.74 18.32 20.77
N ASN A 117 2.89 17.65 20.82
CA ASN A 117 4.20 18.24 21.14
C ASN A 117 5.22 18.17 19.98
N GLY A 118 4.71 17.98 18.75
CA GLY A 118 5.52 17.94 17.53
C GLY A 118 4.71 18.40 16.33
N LEU A 119 5.39 18.59 15.21
CA LEU A 119 4.84 18.95 13.92
C LEU A 119 5.23 17.90 12.88
N LYS A 120 4.30 17.59 12.00
CA LYS A 120 4.53 16.81 10.80
C LYS A 120 4.45 17.76 9.61
N VAL A 121 5.43 17.68 8.73
CA VAL A 121 5.52 18.55 7.54
C VAL A 121 5.66 17.68 6.32
N LEU A 122 4.79 17.87 5.32
CA LEU A 122 4.88 17.19 4.04
C LEU A 122 5.53 18.13 3.02
N VAL A 123 6.51 17.61 2.28
CA VAL A 123 7.21 18.33 1.20
C VAL A 123 7.12 17.51 -0.08
N ARG A 124 6.90 18.17 -1.22
CA ARG A 124 6.88 17.52 -2.53
C ARG A 124 8.30 17.36 -3.06
N VAL A 125 8.66 16.17 -3.52
CA VAL A 125 9.96 15.83 -4.11
C VAL A 125 9.75 15.05 -5.41
N PRO A 126 10.75 14.96 -6.30
CA PRO A 126 10.72 14.01 -7.41
C PRO A 126 10.36 12.59 -6.95
N ALA A 127 9.58 11.86 -7.76
CA ALA A 127 9.17 10.50 -7.45
C ALA A 127 10.30 9.49 -7.69
N ASP A 128 11.39 9.66 -6.94
CA ASP A 128 12.63 8.91 -7.08
C ASP A 128 12.98 8.23 -5.73
N PRO A 129 12.70 6.91 -5.61
CA PRO A 129 13.00 6.15 -4.41
C PRO A 129 14.49 6.15 -4.04
N ASP A 130 15.39 6.14 -5.04
CA ASP A 130 16.82 5.97 -4.83
C ASP A 130 17.42 7.23 -4.19
N ASN A 131 16.90 8.42 -4.54
CA ASN A 131 17.31 9.70 -3.96
C ASN A 131 16.49 10.14 -2.74
N HIS A 132 15.53 9.35 -2.25
CA HIS A 132 14.66 9.74 -1.13
C HIS A 132 15.44 10.24 0.10
N VAL A 133 16.49 9.52 0.49
CA VAL A 133 17.34 9.87 1.63
C VAL A 133 18.12 11.16 1.37
N ASN A 134 18.58 11.36 0.13
CA ASN A 134 19.33 12.56 -0.26
C ASN A 134 18.45 13.81 -0.22
N TYR A 135 17.20 13.71 -0.67
CA TYR A 135 16.21 14.79 -0.49
C TYR A 135 15.94 15.07 0.99
N PHE A 136 15.79 14.03 1.82
CA PHE A 136 15.58 14.19 3.26
C PHE A 136 16.73 14.94 3.92
N ASN A 137 17.98 14.59 3.61
CA ASN A 137 19.18 15.24 4.15
C ASN A 137 19.27 16.71 3.69
N ALA A 138 18.92 17.00 2.43
CA ALA A 138 18.87 18.36 1.91
C ALA A 138 17.84 19.22 2.65
N LEU A 139 16.66 18.65 2.90
CA LEU A 139 15.59 19.30 3.68
C LEU A 139 16.00 19.52 5.13
N GLN A 140 16.73 18.58 5.74
CA GLN A 140 17.29 18.75 7.09
C GLN A 140 18.20 19.99 7.16
N LYS A 141 19.07 20.19 6.16
CA LYS A 141 19.95 21.37 6.07
C LYS A 141 19.17 22.66 5.78
N HIS A 142 18.13 22.58 4.95
CA HIS A 142 17.30 23.73 4.59
C HIS A 142 16.52 24.28 5.80
N PHE A 143 15.88 23.42 6.57
CA PHE A 143 15.10 23.85 7.73
C PHE A 143 15.96 24.14 8.97
N ASP A 144 17.16 23.56 9.05
CA ASP A 144 18.17 23.76 10.11
C ASP A 144 17.56 23.93 11.52
N SER A 145 16.69 22.99 11.90
CA SER A 145 15.92 23.08 13.15
C SER A 145 16.46 22.09 14.18
N PRO A 146 16.63 22.50 15.46
CA PRO A 146 16.99 21.57 16.54
C PRO A 146 15.90 20.51 16.80
N HIS A 147 14.66 20.79 16.37
CA HIS A 147 13.52 19.90 16.54
C HIS A 147 13.40 18.84 15.43
N PHE A 148 14.19 18.93 14.36
CA PHE A 148 14.11 18.02 13.21
C PHE A 148 14.61 16.60 13.58
N ASP A 149 13.75 15.58 13.45
CA ASP A 149 14.12 14.19 13.73
C ASP A 149 14.84 13.54 12.55
N LYS A 150 16.16 13.40 12.69
CA LYS A 150 17.08 12.82 11.71
C LYS A 150 16.85 11.32 11.44
N THR A 151 16.08 10.64 12.30
CA THR A 151 15.85 9.18 12.17
C THR A 151 14.73 8.84 11.18
N CYS A 152 13.93 9.83 10.76
CA CYS A 152 12.75 9.64 9.91
C CYS A 152 13.03 9.61 8.39
N LYS A 153 14.21 9.11 7.97
CA LYS A 153 14.69 9.23 6.57
C LYS A 153 14.34 8.08 5.62
N ASN A 154 13.82 6.96 6.14
CA ASN A 154 13.58 5.76 5.34
C ASN A 154 12.25 5.83 4.59
N LEU A 155 12.14 5.15 3.45
CA LEU A 155 10.95 5.15 2.60
C LEU A 155 9.69 4.75 3.38
N SER A 156 9.65 3.60 4.02
CA SER A 156 8.47 3.07 4.72
C SER A 156 8.21 3.72 6.09
N ARG A 157 8.79 4.90 6.36
CA ARG A 157 8.62 5.58 7.66
C ARG A 157 7.15 5.94 7.89
N VAL A 158 6.64 5.45 9.01
CA VAL A 158 5.25 5.68 9.43
C VAL A 158 5.10 7.03 10.13
N CYS A 159 4.06 7.75 9.75
CA CYS A 159 3.43 8.81 10.51
C CYS A 159 2.08 8.31 11.05
N TYR A 160 1.90 8.31 12.37
CA TYR A 160 0.58 8.06 12.96
C TYR A 160 -0.42 9.16 12.54
N GLU A 161 -1.64 8.78 12.19
CA GLU A 161 -2.72 9.72 11.91
C GLU A 161 -2.97 10.64 13.11
N SER A 162 -3.15 11.94 12.85
CA SER A 162 -3.33 12.97 13.87
C SER A 162 -4.69 13.65 13.70
N PHE A 163 -4.97 14.60 14.59
CA PHE A 163 -6.10 15.51 14.48
C PHE A 163 -5.64 16.96 14.64
N ASP A 164 -5.82 17.74 13.57
CA ASP A 164 -5.51 19.18 13.53
C ASP A 164 -6.50 19.95 12.64
N PRO A 165 -7.54 20.58 13.22
CA PRO A 165 -8.56 21.29 12.45
C PRO A 165 -8.01 22.54 11.73
N VAL A 166 -6.83 23.02 12.12
CA VAL A 166 -6.13 24.16 11.50
C VAL A 166 -4.87 23.69 10.77
N LEU A 167 -4.85 22.45 10.28
CA LEU A 167 -3.89 21.94 9.31
C LEU A 167 -3.66 22.97 8.19
N TYR A 168 -2.39 23.23 7.88
CA TYR A 168 -2.01 24.02 6.71
C TYR A 168 -1.88 23.12 5.49
N ILE A 169 -2.41 23.56 4.34
CA ILE A 169 -2.24 22.92 3.02
C ILE A 169 -1.93 24.00 1.99
N ASN A 170 -0.92 23.77 1.17
CA ASN A 170 -0.55 24.61 0.03
C ASN A 170 -0.53 23.76 -1.25
N GLU A 171 -1.62 23.79 -2.02
CA GLU A 171 -1.72 23.01 -3.26
C GLU A 171 -0.69 23.45 -4.33
N ASN A 172 -0.23 24.70 -4.24
CA ASN A 172 0.76 25.32 -5.13
C ASN A 172 2.20 25.21 -4.59
N ALA A 173 2.45 24.35 -3.60
CA ALA A 173 3.79 24.13 -3.09
C ALA A 173 4.77 23.73 -4.20
N SER A 174 5.92 24.39 -4.21
CA SER A 174 7.02 24.14 -5.14
C SER A 174 7.60 22.75 -4.92
N LEU A 175 8.07 22.12 -6.01
CA LEU A 175 8.80 20.86 -5.94
C LEU A 175 10.20 21.13 -5.34
N TRP A 176 10.59 20.35 -4.34
CA TRP A 176 11.97 20.31 -3.84
C TRP A 176 12.78 19.31 -4.65
N ASP A 177 13.62 19.80 -5.55
CA ASP A 177 14.47 19.00 -6.45
C ASP A 177 15.96 19.03 -6.08
N LYS A 178 16.31 19.72 -4.99
CA LYS A 178 17.69 19.80 -4.50
C LYS A 178 18.03 18.53 -3.73
N ILE A 179 19.04 17.81 -4.19
CA ILE A 179 19.72 16.80 -3.40
C ILE A 179 20.87 17.44 -2.65
N ASP A 180 21.12 16.95 -1.44
CA ASP A 180 22.33 17.30 -0.71
C ASP A 180 23.53 16.72 -1.47
N GLU A 181 24.70 17.35 -1.37
CA GLU A 181 25.91 16.72 -1.91
C GLU A 181 26.07 15.36 -1.24
N PRO A 182 26.26 14.27 -2.03
CA PRO A 182 26.27 12.92 -1.49
C PRO A 182 27.30 12.81 -0.36
N GLU A 183 26.85 12.33 0.81
CA GLU A 183 27.76 11.98 1.89
C GLU A 183 28.51 10.70 1.47
N TYR A 184 29.71 10.88 0.92
CA TYR A 184 30.54 9.75 0.52
C TYR A 184 30.92 8.91 1.73
N ARG A 185 30.55 7.64 1.70
CA ARG A 185 30.89 6.68 2.76
C ARG A 185 32.37 6.34 2.69
N GLU A 186 33.13 6.77 3.71
CA GLU A 186 34.52 6.31 3.92
C GLU A 186 34.51 4.81 4.23
N LEU A 187 35.28 4.05 3.46
CA LEU A 187 35.51 2.63 3.67
C LEU A 187 36.99 2.37 3.84
N VAL A 188 37.33 1.39 4.68
CA VAL A 188 38.71 0.96 4.92
C VAL A 188 38.88 -0.44 4.31
N SER A 189 39.79 -0.58 3.35
CA SER A 189 39.99 -1.80 2.55
C SER A 189 40.26 -3.06 3.37
N ARG A 190 40.76 -2.92 4.60
CA ARG A 190 41.08 -4.05 5.50
C ARG A 190 39.94 -4.43 6.47
N ARG A 191 38.91 -3.61 6.59
CA ARG A 191 37.83 -3.76 7.59
C ARG A 191 36.47 -3.96 6.95
N ASP A 192 36.18 -3.19 5.93
CA ASP A 192 34.84 -3.13 5.34
C ASP A 192 34.73 -4.08 4.14
N PRO A 193 33.53 -4.57 3.82
CA PRO A 193 33.32 -5.40 2.63
C PRO A 193 33.72 -4.64 1.37
N PRO A 194 34.40 -5.29 0.41
CA PRO A 194 34.81 -4.63 -0.83
C PRO A 194 33.58 -4.17 -1.63
N THR A 195 33.68 -2.98 -2.19
CA THR A 195 32.66 -2.37 -3.05
C THR A 195 33.32 -1.51 -4.13
N ILE A 196 32.55 -1.01 -5.09
CA ILE A 196 33.08 -0.23 -6.22
C ILE A 196 33.65 1.10 -5.70
N PRO A 197 34.96 1.35 -5.82
CA PRO A 197 35.54 2.61 -5.41
C PRO A 197 35.34 3.69 -6.48
N ILE A 198 35.28 4.94 -6.04
CA ILE A 198 35.52 6.09 -6.92
C ILE A 198 37.00 6.06 -7.30
N THR A 199 37.31 6.04 -8.60
CA THR A 199 38.69 5.97 -9.12
C THR A 199 39.22 7.30 -9.67
N ASP A 200 38.35 8.30 -9.85
CA ASP A 200 38.75 9.63 -10.32
C ASP A 200 39.46 10.40 -9.19
N GLU A 201 40.78 10.54 -9.33
CA GLU A 201 41.64 11.25 -8.36
C GLU A 201 41.16 12.69 -8.12
N ASN A 202 40.69 13.41 -9.15
CA ASN A 202 40.21 14.79 -8.98
C ASN A 202 38.94 14.83 -8.14
N LYS A 203 38.01 13.90 -8.39
CA LYS A 203 36.78 13.78 -7.59
C LYS A 203 37.09 13.46 -6.13
N ILE A 204 38.04 12.55 -5.87
CA ILE A 204 38.49 12.24 -4.50
C ILE A 204 39.11 13.47 -3.83
N VAL A 205 40.00 14.17 -4.53
CA VAL A 205 40.62 15.41 -4.04
C VAL A 205 39.57 16.46 -3.71
N ASP A 206 38.59 16.69 -4.58
CA ASP A 206 37.51 17.66 -4.35
C ASP A 206 36.70 17.33 -3.08
N ILE A 207 36.37 16.05 -2.87
CA ILE A 207 35.67 15.58 -1.66
C ILE A 207 36.51 15.85 -0.41
N LEU A 208 37.79 15.50 -0.45
CA LEU A 208 38.72 15.68 0.68
C LEU A 208 38.94 17.16 1.00
N ILE A 209 39.09 18.02 -0.02
CA ILE A 209 39.23 19.48 0.17
C ILE A 209 37.96 20.05 0.79
N LYS A 210 36.76 19.68 0.33
CA LYS A 210 35.50 20.15 0.91
C LYS A 210 35.38 19.78 2.40
N TRP A 211 35.68 18.52 2.74
CA TRP A 211 35.72 18.05 4.12
C TRP A 211 36.74 18.83 4.95
N TRP A 212 37.95 18.99 4.42
CA TRP A 212 39.06 19.61 5.11
C TRP A 212 38.82 21.10 5.36
N THR A 213 38.37 21.84 4.34
CA THR A 213 38.07 23.29 4.45
C THR A 213 37.01 23.57 5.51
N LYS A 214 36.03 22.66 5.66
CA LYS A 214 34.97 22.79 6.66
C LYS A 214 35.45 22.52 8.09
N LYS A 215 36.40 21.60 8.29
CA LYS A 215 36.83 21.16 9.64
C LYS A 215 38.16 21.76 10.11
N TYR A 216 39.05 22.15 9.19
CA TYR A 216 40.43 22.52 9.45
C TYR A 216 40.80 23.82 8.71
N PRO A 217 40.20 24.97 9.07
CA PRO A 217 40.46 26.23 8.38
C PRO A 217 41.93 26.67 8.51
N MET A 218 42.45 27.36 7.49
CA MET A 218 43.84 27.84 7.43
C MET A 218 44.10 29.09 8.29
N VAL A 219 43.87 28.95 9.60
CA VAL A 219 44.09 30.01 10.60
C VAL A 219 45.56 30.04 11.04
N GLU A 220 46.07 31.24 11.30
CA GLU A 220 47.43 31.46 11.78
C GLU A 220 47.72 30.65 13.06
N GLY A 221 48.85 29.95 13.11
CA GLY A 221 49.23 29.04 14.21
C GLY A 221 48.79 27.57 14.05
N GLN A 222 47.85 27.25 13.16
CA GLN A 222 47.40 25.86 12.91
C GLN A 222 47.63 25.37 11.46
N ARG A 223 48.18 26.22 10.58
CA ARG A 223 48.34 25.93 9.14
C ARG A 223 49.13 24.65 8.85
N ASN A 224 50.27 24.46 9.54
CA ASN A 224 51.11 23.28 9.32
C ASN A 224 50.39 21.98 9.75
N GLN A 225 49.76 21.99 10.93
CA GLN A 225 48.96 20.85 11.41
C GLN A 225 47.79 20.54 10.48
N ASN A 226 47.06 21.55 10.02
CA ASN A 226 45.91 21.35 9.13
C ASN A 226 46.38 20.86 7.74
N THR A 227 47.51 21.37 7.23
CA THR A 227 48.16 20.86 6.01
C THR A 227 48.53 19.38 6.14
N PHE A 228 49.09 18.98 7.29
CA PHE A 228 49.42 17.59 7.58
C PHE A 228 48.17 16.69 7.57
N VAL A 229 47.05 17.17 8.13
CA VAL A 229 45.78 16.43 8.14
C VAL A 229 45.28 16.17 6.71
N LEU A 230 45.33 17.17 5.82
CA LEU A 230 44.94 16.97 4.43
C LEU A 230 45.93 16.09 3.67
N ALA A 231 47.24 16.26 3.88
CA ALA A 231 48.27 15.43 3.26
C ALA A 231 48.15 13.95 3.67
N MET A 232 47.88 13.69 4.96
CA MET A 232 47.58 12.34 5.46
C MET A 232 46.32 11.76 4.84
N ALA A 233 45.26 12.55 4.70
CA ALA A 233 44.04 12.09 4.04
C ALA A 233 44.29 11.77 2.55
N LEU A 234 45.00 12.63 1.82
CA LEU A 234 45.37 12.36 0.42
C LEU A 234 46.21 11.08 0.28
N ASN A 235 47.15 10.86 1.20
CA ASN A 235 47.93 9.62 1.29
C ASN A 235 47.03 8.40 1.57
N ASP A 236 46.19 8.46 2.61
CA ASP A 236 45.27 7.39 3.00
C ASP A 236 44.35 6.95 1.85
N TYR A 237 43.93 7.90 1.00
CA TYR A 237 43.07 7.69 -0.18
C TYR A 237 43.84 7.39 -1.48
N GLY A 238 45.17 7.23 -1.41
CA GLY A 238 46.00 6.76 -2.53
C GLY A 238 46.33 7.81 -3.58
N ILE A 239 46.13 9.09 -3.28
CA ILE A 239 46.45 10.19 -4.21
C ILE A 239 47.96 10.33 -4.34
N ASN A 240 48.46 10.41 -5.58
CA ASN A 240 49.89 10.55 -5.82
C ASN A 240 50.44 11.82 -5.16
N LYS A 241 51.63 11.71 -4.57
CA LYS A 241 52.34 12.82 -3.91
C LYS A 241 52.47 14.06 -4.79
N SER A 242 52.67 13.90 -6.10
CA SER A 242 52.76 15.03 -7.04
C SER A 242 51.46 15.83 -7.11
N LEU A 243 50.31 15.15 -7.15
CA LEU A 243 48.99 15.78 -7.15
C LEU A 243 48.68 16.42 -5.79
N ALA A 244 49.05 15.75 -4.69
CA ALA A 244 48.93 16.32 -3.35
C ALA A 244 49.76 17.60 -3.18
N SER A 245 51.00 17.63 -3.68
CA SER A 245 51.84 18.82 -3.72
C SER A 245 51.19 19.94 -4.54
N TYR A 246 50.68 19.64 -5.73
CA TYR A 246 49.98 20.63 -6.55
C TYR A 246 48.76 21.24 -5.82
N VAL A 247 47.95 20.41 -5.17
CA VAL A 247 46.76 20.84 -4.42
C VAL A 247 47.14 21.72 -3.22
N LEU A 248 48.08 21.27 -2.40
CA LEU A 248 48.44 21.92 -1.14
C LEU A 248 49.25 23.21 -1.35
N ASN A 249 50.05 23.30 -2.42
CA ASN A 249 50.80 24.51 -2.75
C ASN A 249 49.89 25.70 -3.10
N ASN A 250 48.62 25.47 -3.46
CA ASN A 250 47.65 26.57 -3.65
C ASN A 250 47.36 27.35 -2.36
N TYR A 251 47.74 26.82 -1.19
CA TYR A 251 47.58 27.49 0.11
C TYR A 251 48.87 28.14 0.62
N ALA A 252 49.91 28.22 -0.21
CA ALA A 252 51.15 28.91 0.13
C ALA A 252 50.92 30.42 0.35
N THR A 253 51.54 30.96 1.40
CA THR A 253 51.50 32.40 1.72
C THR A 253 52.90 32.87 2.07
N GLN A 254 53.13 34.19 2.22
CA GLN A 254 54.45 34.72 2.60
C GLN A 254 54.99 34.11 3.90
N ASP A 255 54.10 33.86 4.87
CA ASP A 255 54.45 33.27 6.17
C ASP A 255 54.27 31.74 6.22
N PHE A 256 53.95 31.11 5.09
CA PHE A 256 53.82 29.65 4.96
C PHE A 256 54.30 29.22 3.57
N PRO A 257 55.63 29.13 3.37
CA PRO A 257 56.23 28.94 2.06
C PRO A 257 56.11 27.49 1.57
N GLU A 258 56.20 27.29 0.26
CA GLU A 258 56.14 25.98 -0.40
C GLU A 258 57.13 24.96 0.20
N SER A 259 58.31 25.40 0.64
CA SER A 259 59.31 24.53 1.27
C SER A 259 58.89 23.95 2.63
N GLU A 260 57.97 24.62 3.34
CA GLU A 260 57.38 24.13 4.58
C GLU A 260 56.24 23.16 4.28
N ILE A 261 55.36 23.52 3.35
CA ILE A 261 54.29 22.64 2.84
C ILE A 261 54.87 21.31 2.35
N GLN A 262 55.93 21.36 1.55
CA GLN A 262 56.55 20.17 0.99
C GLN A 262 57.11 19.25 2.09
N ARG A 263 57.74 19.81 3.14
CA ARG A 263 58.21 19.02 4.30
C ARG A 263 57.06 18.34 5.03
N THR A 264 55.93 19.02 5.17
CA THR A 264 54.72 18.45 5.79
C THR A 264 54.13 17.32 4.94
N ILE A 265 54.10 17.48 3.62
CA ILE A 265 53.69 16.42 2.68
C ILE A 265 54.63 15.23 2.75
N ASP A 266 55.95 15.48 2.75
CA ASP A 266 56.95 14.43 2.86
C ASP A 266 56.72 13.58 4.11
N SER A 267 56.51 14.22 5.26
CA SER A 267 56.22 13.55 6.53
C SER A 267 54.91 12.76 6.49
N ALA A 268 53.85 13.27 5.87
CA ALA A 268 52.59 12.52 5.74
C ALA A 268 52.74 11.27 4.85
N TYR A 269 53.48 11.39 3.74
CA TYR A 269 53.70 10.31 2.78
C TYR A 269 54.77 9.29 3.23
N GLU A 270 55.49 9.53 4.33
CA GLU A 270 56.31 8.51 4.99
C GLU A 270 55.45 7.37 5.57
N HIS A 271 54.17 7.62 5.85
CA HIS A 271 53.19 6.62 6.29
C HIS A 271 52.71 5.71 5.15
N THR A 272 53.66 5.09 4.45
CA THR A 272 53.42 4.19 3.30
C THR A 272 52.46 3.04 3.61
N GLN A 273 52.38 2.58 4.85
CA GLN A 273 51.46 1.53 5.30
C GLN A 273 49.98 1.92 5.20
N ASN A 274 49.67 3.22 5.17
CA ASN A 274 48.32 3.74 5.05
C ASN A 274 47.94 4.11 3.60
N PHE A 275 48.92 4.16 2.68
CA PHE A 275 48.69 4.64 1.34
C PHE A 275 47.62 3.80 0.62
N GLY A 276 46.55 4.45 0.15
CA GLY A 276 45.43 3.79 -0.54
C GLY A 276 44.63 2.79 0.30
N THR A 277 44.68 2.90 1.63
CA THR A 277 43.91 2.03 2.53
C THR A 277 42.46 2.46 2.71
N LYS A 278 42.11 3.68 2.29
CA LYS A 278 40.76 4.24 2.32
C LYS A 278 40.27 4.56 0.92
N TYR A 279 38.96 4.45 0.74
CA TYR A 279 38.30 4.85 -0.50
C TYR A 279 36.84 5.24 -0.23
N TYR A 280 36.23 5.91 -1.21
CA TYR A 280 34.80 6.21 -1.22
C TYR A 280 34.06 5.24 -2.14
N GLU A 281 32.89 4.77 -1.70
CA GLU A 281 31.99 3.95 -2.53
C GLU A 281 31.36 4.79 -3.66
N ASP A 282 31.37 4.26 -4.88
CA ASP A 282 30.63 4.80 -6.02
C ASP A 282 29.18 4.28 -6.00
N GLU A 283 28.33 4.93 -5.19
CA GLU A 283 26.92 4.56 -5.07
C GLU A 283 26.16 4.65 -6.39
N ASP A 284 26.52 5.58 -7.29
CA ASP A 284 25.88 5.74 -8.59
C ASP A 284 26.10 4.50 -9.48
N ARG A 285 27.33 3.98 -9.52
CA ARG A 285 27.63 2.72 -10.21
C ARG A 285 26.92 1.53 -9.57
N VAL A 286 26.88 1.44 -8.24
CA VAL A 286 26.15 0.38 -7.53
C VAL A 286 24.65 0.44 -7.84
N ASN A 287 24.04 1.62 -7.84
CA ASN A 287 22.62 1.82 -8.16
C ASN A 287 22.32 1.48 -9.62
N THR A 288 23.25 1.78 -10.52
CA THR A 288 23.17 1.38 -11.94
C THR A 288 23.18 -0.14 -12.08
N ILE A 289 24.03 -0.85 -11.33
CA ILE A 289 24.07 -2.32 -11.29
C ILE A 289 22.75 -2.87 -10.71
N ARG A 290 22.26 -2.31 -9.60
CA ARG A 290 20.97 -2.67 -9.01
C ARG A 290 19.85 -2.56 -10.03
N THR A 291 19.82 -1.47 -10.78
CA THR A 291 18.84 -1.23 -11.85
C THR A 291 18.98 -2.23 -12.99
N LYS A 292 20.20 -2.52 -13.46
CA LYS A 292 20.46 -3.53 -14.50
C LYS A 292 20.02 -4.93 -14.06
N MET A 293 20.28 -5.30 -12.80
CA MET A 293 19.83 -6.59 -12.24
C MET A 293 18.31 -6.65 -12.12
N LYS A 294 17.63 -5.57 -11.68
CA LYS A 294 16.17 -5.48 -11.68
C LYS A 294 15.56 -5.64 -13.07
N ARG A 295 16.27 -5.17 -14.11
CA ARG A 295 15.89 -5.34 -15.52
C ARG A 295 16.24 -6.71 -16.11
N GLY A 296 16.75 -7.66 -15.31
CA GLY A 296 17.03 -9.03 -15.75
C GLY A 296 18.35 -9.22 -16.51
N VAL A 297 19.25 -8.23 -16.51
CA VAL A 297 20.59 -8.40 -17.09
C VAL A 297 21.37 -9.45 -16.30
N SER A 298 21.98 -10.41 -17.01
CA SER A 298 22.69 -11.52 -16.36
C SER A 298 23.89 -11.05 -15.54
N LYS A 299 24.17 -11.73 -14.41
CA LYS A 299 25.38 -11.47 -13.60
C LYS A 299 26.66 -11.52 -14.42
N LYS A 300 26.74 -12.41 -15.41
CA LYS A 300 27.91 -12.58 -16.26
C LYS A 300 28.14 -11.38 -17.18
N GLU A 301 27.07 -10.83 -17.74
CA GLU A 301 27.13 -9.61 -18.56
C GLU A 301 27.54 -8.40 -17.72
N ILE A 302 26.95 -8.24 -16.52
CA ILE A 302 27.32 -7.18 -15.60
C ILE A 302 28.78 -7.36 -15.15
N ARG A 303 29.18 -8.59 -14.82
CA ARG A 303 30.57 -8.93 -14.47
C ARG A 303 31.53 -8.56 -15.59
N TYR A 304 31.24 -8.93 -16.83
CA TYR A 304 32.08 -8.60 -17.99
C TYR A 304 32.24 -7.07 -18.15
N GLN A 305 31.15 -6.32 -18.04
CA GLN A 305 31.19 -4.85 -18.08
C GLN A 305 32.00 -4.24 -16.92
N LEU A 306 32.01 -4.87 -15.75
CA LEU A 306 32.77 -4.42 -14.59
C LEU A 306 34.25 -4.84 -14.68
N GLU A 307 34.55 -6.01 -15.24
CA GLU A 307 35.91 -6.48 -15.52
C GLU A 307 36.61 -5.56 -16.55
N GLU A 308 35.88 -5.08 -17.57
CA GLU A 308 36.39 -4.06 -18.51
C GLU A 308 36.73 -2.73 -17.83
N SER A 309 36.13 -2.45 -16.67
CA SER A 309 36.39 -1.24 -15.89
C SER A 309 37.54 -1.36 -14.87
N ALA A 310 38.36 -2.42 -14.99
CA ALA A 310 39.53 -2.70 -14.15
C ALA A 310 39.24 -2.94 -12.65
N LEU A 311 38.03 -3.40 -12.32
CA LEU A 311 37.68 -3.85 -10.97
C LEU A 311 38.16 -5.27 -10.74
N ASP A 312 38.61 -5.59 -9.52
CA ASP A 312 39.00 -6.94 -9.16
C ASP A 312 37.78 -7.86 -8.98
N SER A 313 38.02 -9.16 -9.19
CA SER A 313 36.98 -10.19 -9.16
C SER A 313 36.27 -10.28 -7.81
N GLU A 314 36.95 -10.03 -6.69
CA GLU A 314 36.40 -10.17 -5.35
C GLU A 314 35.42 -9.03 -5.03
N THR A 315 35.77 -7.81 -5.42
CA THR A 315 34.89 -6.63 -5.35
C THR A 315 33.64 -6.81 -6.20
N ILE A 316 33.78 -7.32 -7.43
CA ILE A 316 32.63 -7.58 -8.31
C ILE A 316 31.68 -8.60 -7.68
N ASP A 317 32.22 -9.71 -7.15
CA ASP A 317 31.42 -10.75 -6.50
C ASP A 317 30.71 -10.24 -5.25
N ALA A 318 31.38 -9.45 -4.40
CA ALA A 318 30.78 -8.86 -3.20
C ALA A 318 29.62 -7.91 -3.53
N VAL A 319 29.79 -7.04 -4.54
CA VAL A 319 28.74 -6.10 -4.96
C VAL A 319 27.56 -6.82 -5.59
N LEU A 320 27.82 -7.80 -6.47
CA LEU A 320 26.75 -8.58 -7.11
C LEU A 320 25.96 -9.38 -6.08
N ASN A 321 26.62 -10.00 -5.10
CA ASN A 321 25.94 -10.75 -4.04
C ASN A 321 25.12 -9.82 -3.13
N ARG A 322 25.66 -8.66 -2.75
CA ARG A 322 24.93 -7.65 -1.95
C ARG A 322 23.66 -7.19 -2.68
N VAL A 323 23.78 -6.84 -3.95
CA VAL A 323 22.66 -6.36 -4.78
C VAL A 323 21.65 -7.49 -5.04
N GLU A 324 22.09 -8.73 -5.18
CA GLU A 324 21.21 -9.88 -5.30
C GLU A 324 20.42 -10.15 -4.02
N GLU A 325 21.06 -10.14 -2.85
CA GLU A 325 20.38 -10.28 -1.56
C GLU A 325 19.34 -9.17 -1.34
N GLU A 326 19.65 -7.95 -1.77
CA GLU A 326 18.72 -6.82 -1.74
C GLU A 326 17.50 -7.05 -2.65
N ASN A 327 17.70 -7.59 -3.87
CA ASN A 327 16.67 -7.86 -4.87
C ASN A 327 15.92 -9.19 -4.66
N SER A 328 16.45 -10.12 -3.87
CA SER A 328 15.91 -11.48 -3.67
C SER A 328 14.45 -11.54 -3.19
N MET A 329 13.93 -10.45 -2.62
CA MET A 329 12.53 -10.35 -2.18
C MET A 329 11.56 -9.93 -3.30
N GLN A 330 12.04 -9.55 -4.49
CA GLN A 330 11.22 -9.14 -5.64
C GLN A 330 11.19 -10.19 -6.76
N THR A 331 12.08 -11.18 -6.74
CA THR A 331 12.15 -12.25 -7.75
C THR A 331 11.75 -13.59 -7.14
N PHE A 332 10.80 -14.29 -7.75
CA PHE A 332 10.35 -15.62 -7.30
C PHE A 332 10.86 -16.77 -8.18
N TRP A 333 11.92 -16.52 -8.95
CA TRP A 333 12.59 -17.49 -9.80
C TRP A 333 14.11 -17.31 -9.71
N GLU A 334 14.83 -18.38 -9.99
CA GLU A 334 16.27 -18.39 -10.21
C GLU A 334 16.53 -18.65 -11.70
N LYS A 335 17.54 -17.97 -12.26
CA LYS A 335 18.02 -18.21 -13.62
C LYS A 335 19.51 -18.53 -13.54
N ASN A 336 19.87 -19.77 -13.87
CA ASN A 336 21.26 -20.20 -13.83
C ASN A 336 22.07 -19.60 -15.00
N GLU A 337 23.40 -19.74 -14.96
CA GLU A 337 24.31 -19.23 -15.99
C GLU A 337 24.05 -19.78 -17.40
N LYS A 338 23.40 -20.93 -17.51
CA LYS A 338 23.00 -21.57 -18.78
C LYS A 338 21.64 -21.07 -19.29
N GLY A 339 21.02 -20.12 -18.60
CA GLY A 339 19.70 -19.58 -18.93
C GLY A 339 18.53 -20.49 -18.53
N THR A 340 18.77 -21.56 -17.77
CA THR A 340 17.69 -22.40 -17.23
C THR A 340 17.00 -21.66 -16.09
N ILE A 341 15.68 -21.51 -16.21
CA ILE A 341 14.85 -20.85 -15.20
C ILE A 341 14.19 -21.90 -14.31
N LYS A 342 14.15 -21.62 -13.01
CA LYS A 342 13.48 -22.45 -12.01
C LYS A 342 12.70 -21.56 -11.04
N ILE A 343 11.45 -21.93 -10.78
CA ILE A 343 10.63 -21.26 -9.77
C ILE A 343 11.14 -21.55 -8.34
N VAL A 344 11.14 -20.54 -7.49
CA VAL A 344 11.38 -20.67 -6.05
C VAL A 344 10.03 -20.62 -5.35
N HIS A 345 9.47 -21.79 -5.00
CA HIS A 345 8.07 -21.92 -4.56
C HIS A 345 7.70 -21.02 -3.37
N ILE A 346 8.58 -20.89 -2.38
CA ILE A 346 8.32 -20.06 -1.19
C ILE A 346 8.28 -18.58 -1.54
N LEU A 347 9.14 -18.11 -2.44
CA LEU A 347 9.13 -16.72 -2.90
C LEU A 347 7.92 -16.45 -3.80
N PHE A 348 7.49 -17.43 -4.60
CA PHE A 348 6.26 -17.31 -5.40
C PHE A 348 5.02 -17.22 -4.51
N LYS A 349 4.95 -18.07 -3.47
CA LYS A 349 3.92 -17.99 -2.42
C LYS A 349 3.87 -16.60 -1.80
N GLN A 350 5.02 -16.13 -1.31
CA GLN A 350 5.13 -14.83 -0.66
C GLN A 350 4.74 -13.71 -1.63
N PHE A 351 5.21 -13.74 -2.88
CA PHE A 351 4.84 -12.75 -3.88
C PHE A 351 3.33 -12.67 -4.12
N LEU A 352 2.65 -13.81 -4.25
CA LEU A 352 1.19 -13.84 -4.40
C LEU A 352 0.46 -13.31 -3.17
N GLU A 353 0.86 -13.74 -1.97
CA GLU A 353 0.27 -13.27 -0.71
C GLU A 353 0.48 -11.77 -0.49
N ASP A 354 1.66 -11.26 -0.85
CA ASP A 354 2.03 -9.84 -0.75
C ASP A 354 1.22 -8.98 -1.73
N ASN A 355 0.67 -9.60 -2.78
CA ASN A 355 -0.25 -8.97 -3.72
C ASN A 355 -1.72 -9.32 -3.43
N GLY A 356 -2.01 -9.84 -2.23
CA GLY A 356 -3.35 -10.03 -1.70
C GLY A 356 -4.02 -11.35 -2.07
N PHE A 357 -3.32 -12.30 -2.71
CA PHE A 357 -3.91 -13.58 -3.09
C PHE A 357 -3.86 -14.59 -1.94
N TYR A 358 -5.04 -15.08 -1.55
CA TYR A 358 -5.20 -16.03 -0.46
C TYR A 358 -6.25 -17.09 -0.78
N LYS A 359 -6.30 -18.13 0.04
CA LYS A 359 -7.45 -19.05 0.10
C LYS A 359 -8.43 -18.56 1.15
N TYR A 360 -9.72 -18.67 0.88
CA TYR A 360 -10.78 -18.43 1.86
C TYR A 360 -11.66 -19.66 2.00
N CYS A 361 -11.88 -20.10 3.24
CA CYS A 361 -12.81 -21.18 3.56
C CYS A 361 -14.07 -20.58 4.20
N PRO A 362 -15.24 -20.65 3.53
CA PRO A 362 -16.50 -20.30 4.16
C PRO A 362 -16.73 -21.12 5.43
N GLU A 363 -17.20 -20.48 6.50
CA GLU A 363 -17.40 -21.10 7.81
C GLU A 363 -18.28 -22.37 7.71
N GLY A 364 -17.75 -23.50 8.20
CA GLY A 364 -18.40 -24.81 8.17
C GLY A 364 -18.02 -25.71 6.98
N GLY A 365 -17.24 -25.22 6.02
CA GLY A 365 -16.73 -25.98 4.88
C GLY A 365 -15.27 -26.44 5.03
N ARG A 366 -14.91 -27.54 4.35
CA ARG A 366 -13.50 -27.95 4.15
C ARG A 366 -12.89 -27.44 2.83
N ASN A 367 -13.75 -26.94 1.94
CA ASN A 367 -13.39 -26.52 0.60
C ASN A 367 -13.11 -25.01 0.59
N TYR A 368 -12.05 -24.61 -0.12
CA TYR A 368 -11.65 -23.20 -0.23
C TYR A 368 -11.98 -22.64 -1.61
N ILE A 369 -12.03 -21.31 -1.68
CA ILE A 369 -11.99 -20.55 -2.91
C ILE A 369 -10.75 -19.65 -2.88
N PHE A 370 -10.24 -19.27 -4.05
CA PHE A 370 -9.22 -18.22 -4.10
C PHE A 370 -9.89 -16.85 -4.00
N VAL A 371 -9.29 -15.96 -3.23
CA VAL A 371 -9.73 -14.57 -3.09
C VAL A 371 -8.55 -13.63 -3.25
N LYS A 372 -8.84 -12.41 -3.69
CA LYS A 372 -7.90 -11.29 -3.68
C LYS A 372 -8.36 -10.23 -2.69
N VAL A 373 -7.48 -9.88 -1.75
CA VAL A 373 -7.72 -8.86 -0.74
C VAL A 373 -7.10 -7.55 -1.20
N THR A 374 -7.87 -6.46 -1.21
CA THR A 374 -7.38 -5.12 -1.58
C THR A 374 -8.19 -4.06 -0.82
N ASN A 375 -7.54 -3.20 -0.02
CA ASN A 375 -8.20 -2.15 0.77
C ASN A 375 -9.38 -2.65 1.65
N ASN A 376 -9.21 -3.80 2.32
CA ASN A 376 -10.27 -4.53 3.05
C ASN A 376 -11.47 -5.00 2.20
N LEU A 377 -11.38 -4.90 0.88
CA LEU A 377 -12.32 -5.54 -0.04
C LEU A 377 -11.81 -6.91 -0.42
N ILE A 378 -12.73 -7.87 -0.50
CA ILE A 378 -12.45 -9.24 -0.90
C ILE A 378 -13.13 -9.48 -2.22
N ASP A 379 -12.32 -9.85 -3.20
CA ASP A 379 -12.78 -10.20 -4.54
C ASP A 379 -12.63 -11.71 -4.74
N HIS A 380 -13.55 -12.32 -5.49
CA HIS A 380 -13.32 -13.68 -5.97
C HIS A 380 -12.21 -13.64 -7.00
N THR A 381 -11.33 -14.64 -7.00
CA THR A 381 -10.31 -14.77 -8.05
C THR A 381 -10.22 -16.21 -8.52
N SER A 382 -9.71 -16.38 -9.72
CA SER A 382 -9.50 -17.66 -10.37
C SER A 382 -8.04 -17.90 -10.69
N GLU A 383 -7.70 -19.15 -10.99
CA GLU A 383 -6.42 -19.57 -11.56
C GLU A 383 -6.00 -18.71 -12.76
N LYS A 384 -6.97 -18.33 -13.60
CA LYS A 384 -6.75 -17.51 -14.80
C LYS A 384 -6.33 -16.09 -14.43
N GLU A 385 -7.03 -15.47 -13.49
CA GLU A 385 -6.72 -14.11 -13.03
C GLU A 385 -5.37 -14.06 -12.29
N ILE A 386 -5.03 -15.09 -11.51
CA ILE A 386 -3.71 -15.23 -10.90
C ILE A 386 -2.63 -15.35 -11.99
N LYS A 387 -2.88 -16.15 -13.04
CA LYS A 387 -1.97 -16.28 -14.18
C LYS A 387 -1.76 -14.96 -14.89
N ASP A 388 -2.85 -14.27 -15.24
CA ASP A 388 -2.79 -12.99 -15.95
C ASP A 388 -2.06 -11.93 -15.11
N PHE A 389 -2.28 -11.92 -13.79
CA PHE A 389 -1.55 -11.05 -12.87
C PHE A 389 -0.03 -11.30 -12.91
N ILE A 390 0.40 -12.57 -12.78
CA ILE A 390 1.82 -12.93 -12.81
C ILE A 390 2.44 -12.59 -14.18
N LEU A 391 1.77 -12.94 -15.27
CA LEU A 391 2.27 -12.68 -16.62
C LEU A 391 2.37 -11.19 -16.91
N THR A 392 1.39 -10.39 -16.47
CA THR A 392 1.44 -8.92 -16.59
C THR A 392 2.63 -8.35 -15.82
N HIS A 393 2.85 -8.81 -14.59
CA HIS A 393 4.03 -8.40 -13.80
C HIS A 393 5.36 -8.78 -14.49
N LEU A 394 5.45 -9.99 -15.04
CA LEU A 394 6.65 -10.45 -15.75
C LEU A 394 6.89 -9.72 -17.08
N ILE A 395 5.87 -9.16 -17.73
CA ILE A 395 6.03 -8.32 -18.94
C ILE A 395 6.71 -7.00 -18.61
N GLU A 396 6.41 -6.41 -17.44
CA GLU A 396 7.06 -5.18 -16.99
C GLU A 396 8.55 -5.38 -16.69
N LEU A 397 8.97 -6.62 -16.52
CA LEU A 397 10.37 -7.01 -16.43
C LEU A 397 10.91 -7.24 -17.85
N ASP A 398 12.02 -6.59 -18.18
CA ASP A 398 12.64 -6.63 -19.52
C ASP A 398 13.37 -7.98 -19.82
N ASP A 399 12.90 -9.11 -19.26
CA ASP A 399 13.40 -10.46 -19.52
C ASP A 399 12.30 -11.40 -20.05
N ILE A 400 12.17 -11.41 -21.38
CA ILE A 400 11.19 -12.22 -22.14
C ILE A 400 11.33 -13.72 -21.85
N SER A 401 12.52 -14.22 -21.50
CA SER A 401 12.72 -15.65 -21.25
C SER A 401 12.00 -16.13 -19.99
N VAL A 402 11.92 -15.27 -18.97
CA VAL A 402 11.19 -15.55 -17.73
C VAL A 402 9.70 -15.57 -18.01
N TYR A 403 9.20 -14.56 -18.73
CA TYR A 403 7.80 -14.54 -19.15
C TYR A 403 7.41 -15.84 -19.88
N ASN A 404 8.18 -16.24 -20.89
CA ASN A 404 7.90 -17.45 -21.66
C ASN A 404 7.93 -18.71 -20.80
N TYR A 405 8.89 -18.83 -19.88
CA TYR A 405 8.94 -19.95 -18.95
C TYR A 405 7.65 -20.07 -18.11
N PHE A 406 7.16 -18.97 -17.53
CA PHE A 406 5.91 -19.02 -16.76
C PHE A 406 4.68 -19.21 -17.66
N ALA A 407 4.67 -18.64 -18.87
CA ALA A 407 3.57 -18.82 -19.82
C ALA A 407 3.39 -20.29 -20.22
N ASP A 408 4.51 -21.00 -20.46
CA ASP A 408 4.55 -22.42 -20.84
C ASP A 408 4.23 -23.36 -19.66
N ASN A 409 4.65 -23.01 -18.44
CA ASN A 409 4.47 -23.84 -17.25
C ASN A 409 3.07 -23.64 -16.61
N VAL A 410 2.03 -24.08 -17.31
CA VAL A 410 0.63 -23.99 -16.86
C VAL A 410 0.39 -24.60 -15.47
N ARG A 411 1.22 -25.58 -15.06
CA ARG A 411 1.15 -26.23 -13.74
C ARG A 411 1.19 -25.22 -12.58
N PHE A 412 1.94 -24.13 -12.68
CA PHE A 412 2.08 -23.15 -11.59
C PHE A 412 0.78 -22.42 -11.27
N PHE A 413 -0.19 -22.46 -12.18
CA PHE A 413 -1.46 -21.75 -12.06
C PHE A 413 -2.63 -22.69 -11.82
N ARG A 414 -2.40 -23.99 -11.64
CA ARG A 414 -3.46 -24.94 -11.31
C ARG A 414 -3.75 -24.94 -9.81
N GLU A 415 -4.99 -25.25 -9.43
CA GLU A 415 -5.41 -25.35 -8.04
C GLU A 415 -4.48 -26.21 -7.17
N GLU A 416 -3.99 -27.35 -7.68
CA GLU A 416 -3.13 -28.22 -6.89
C GLU A 416 -1.81 -27.55 -6.50
N PHE A 417 -1.24 -26.74 -7.40
CA PHE A 417 -0.03 -25.98 -7.10
C PHE A 417 -0.35 -24.79 -6.19
N LEU A 418 -1.39 -24.02 -6.51
CA LEU A 418 -1.81 -22.84 -5.75
C LEU A 418 -2.38 -23.17 -4.36
N SER A 419 -2.66 -24.44 -4.07
CA SER A 419 -2.99 -24.92 -2.72
C SER A 419 -1.91 -24.56 -1.68
N LEU A 420 -0.69 -24.21 -2.11
CA LEU A 420 0.39 -23.67 -1.28
C LEU A 420 0.07 -22.34 -0.60
N LEU A 421 -0.90 -21.57 -1.10
CA LEU A 421 -1.29 -20.28 -0.52
C LEU A 421 -1.87 -20.48 0.87
N SER A 422 -1.64 -19.53 1.77
CA SER A 422 -2.24 -19.55 3.10
C SER A 422 -3.75 -19.30 3.02
N THR A 423 -4.49 -19.93 3.94
CA THR A 423 -5.90 -19.59 4.16
C THR A 423 -5.98 -18.36 5.05
N ILE A 424 -6.70 -17.34 4.61
CA ILE A 424 -6.99 -16.16 5.41
C ILE A 424 -8.25 -16.40 6.23
N ASP A 425 -8.20 -16.07 7.51
CA ASP A 425 -9.38 -16.00 8.37
C ASP A 425 -9.97 -14.59 8.26
N ILE A 426 -11.24 -14.51 7.85
CA ILE A 426 -11.87 -13.26 7.44
C ILE A 426 -13.09 -13.01 8.30
N TYR A 427 -13.04 -11.90 9.03
CA TYR A 427 -14.21 -11.32 9.66
C TYR A 427 -14.93 -10.39 8.67
N PHE A 428 -16.04 -10.87 8.09
CA PHE A 428 -16.91 -10.05 7.25
C PHE A 428 -17.82 -9.16 8.10
N ILE A 429 -18.04 -7.93 7.63
CA ILE A 429 -19.04 -7.05 8.24
C ILE A 429 -20.40 -7.47 7.74
N GLU A 430 -21.23 -7.91 8.68
CA GLU A 430 -22.55 -8.46 8.44
C GLU A 430 -23.61 -7.60 9.13
N ASP A 431 -24.80 -7.59 8.54
CA ASP A 431 -25.96 -6.96 9.14
C ASP A 431 -26.31 -7.65 10.47
N SER A 432 -26.53 -6.84 11.50
CA SER A 432 -26.99 -7.31 12.81
C SER A 432 -28.50 -7.10 12.94
N ARG A 433 -29.13 -7.67 13.96
CA ARG A 433 -30.56 -7.46 14.25
C ARG A 433 -31.00 -5.99 14.19
N ASP A 434 -30.13 -5.08 14.63
CA ASP A 434 -30.45 -3.67 14.86
C ASP A 434 -29.76 -2.73 13.85
N ALA A 435 -28.97 -3.27 12.92
CA ALA A 435 -28.20 -2.46 11.96
C ALA A 435 -28.00 -3.18 10.62
N SER A 436 -28.23 -2.47 9.52
CA SER A 436 -27.93 -2.90 8.17
C SER A 436 -26.80 -2.06 7.56
N TYR A 437 -26.00 -2.67 6.69
CA TYR A 437 -24.89 -2.02 6.02
C TYR A 437 -25.09 -2.00 4.50
N LEU A 438 -24.78 -0.85 3.91
CA LEU A 438 -24.63 -0.65 2.47
C LEU A 438 -23.24 -0.11 2.17
N TYR A 439 -22.63 -0.60 1.11
CA TYR A 439 -21.25 -0.31 0.78
C TYR A 439 -21.22 0.48 -0.52
N TYR A 440 -20.59 1.66 -0.53
CA TYR A 440 -20.47 2.54 -1.70
C TYR A 440 -18.99 2.76 -2.02
N ARG A 441 -18.67 3.31 -3.20
CA ARG A 441 -17.27 3.53 -3.61
C ARG A 441 -16.47 4.41 -2.62
N ASN A 442 -17.13 5.34 -1.92
CA ASN A 442 -16.49 6.30 -1.02
C ASN A 442 -16.60 5.94 0.47
N CYS A 443 -17.62 5.18 0.89
CA CYS A 443 -17.83 4.83 2.30
C CYS A 443 -18.76 3.63 2.46
N ALA A 444 -18.76 3.04 3.64
CA ALA A 444 -19.85 2.20 4.13
C ALA A 444 -20.92 3.09 4.78
N VAL A 445 -22.18 2.67 4.74
CA VAL A 445 -23.32 3.35 5.34
C VAL A 445 -23.99 2.37 6.28
N LYS A 446 -23.99 2.70 7.58
CA LYS A 446 -24.66 1.95 8.62
C LYS A 446 -26.03 2.56 8.86
N ILE A 447 -27.07 1.76 8.70
CA ILE A 447 -28.46 2.15 8.85
C ILE A 447 -28.99 1.44 10.09
N THR A 448 -29.45 2.23 11.05
CA THR A 448 -30.15 1.74 12.24
C THR A 448 -31.59 2.25 12.22
N LYS A 449 -32.38 1.87 13.21
CA LYS A 449 -33.73 2.42 13.37
C LYS A 449 -33.75 3.96 13.47
N ASP A 450 -32.74 4.53 14.11
CA ASP A 450 -32.75 5.94 14.53
C ASP A 450 -31.80 6.83 13.73
N ALA A 451 -30.82 6.25 13.01
CA ALA A 451 -29.76 7.00 12.33
C ALA A 451 -29.21 6.28 11.09
N VAL A 452 -28.72 7.09 10.14
CA VAL A 452 -27.91 6.69 9.00
C VAL A 452 -26.52 7.32 9.19
N GLU A 453 -25.49 6.49 9.31
CA GLU A 453 -24.12 6.91 9.62
C GLU A 453 -23.17 6.48 8.50
N THR A 454 -22.33 7.38 8.01
CA THR A 454 -21.25 7.05 7.07
C THR A 454 -19.98 6.62 7.81
N ILE A 455 -19.36 5.53 7.36
CA ILE A 455 -18.15 4.93 7.94
C ILE A 455 -17.09 4.79 6.84
N ASP A 456 -15.86 5.25 7.08
CA ASP A 456 -14.73 4.98 6.18
C ASP A 456 -14.34 3.50 6.25
N TYR A 457 -14.01 2.87 5.12
CA TYR A 457 -13.55 1.47 5.09
C TYR A 457 -12.33 1.19 5.96
N LEU A 458 -11.47 2.19 6.20
CA LEU A 458 -10.34 2.06 7.12
C LEU A 458 -10.81 1.82 8.57
N ASP A 459 -11.93 2.44 8.95
CA ASP A 459 -12.49 2.43 10.29
C ASP A 459 -13.59 1.36 10.47
N LEU A 460 -14.01 0.72 9.38
CA LEU A 460 -15.07 -0.29 9.36
C LEU A 460 -14.74 -1.54 10.21
N GLY A 461 -13.45 -1.89 10.30
CA GLY A 461 -12.95 -2.88 11.23
C GLY A 461 -13.08 -4.35 10.81
N GLY A 462 -13.61 -4.61 9.62
CA GLY A 462 -13.68 -5.93 8.99
C GLY A 462 -13.61 -5.83 7.46
N TYR A 463 -13.87 -6.94 6.79
CA TYR A 463 -13.81 -7.03 5.34
C TYR A 463 -15.20 -7.02 4.69
N VAL A 464 -15.23 -6.60 3.43
CA VAL A 464 -16.45 -6.52 2.63
C VAL A 464 -16.22 -7.20 1.28
N TRP A 465 -17.21 -7.92 0.77
CA TRP A 465 -17.15 -8.41 -0.60
C TRP A 465 -17.15 -7.23 -1.57
N LYS A 466 -16.20 -7.20 -2.51
CA LYS A 466 -16.12 -6.14 -3.51
C LYS A 466 -17.40 -6.05 -4.34
N ASP A 467 -18.02 -7.19 -4.65
CA ASP A 467 -19.32 -7.27 -5.35
C ASP A 467 -20.51 -6.73 -4.54
N HIS A 468 -20.35 -6.47 -3.23
CA HIS A 468 -21.36 -5.77 -2.43
C HIS A 468 -21.23 -4.25 -2.50
N VAL A 469 -20.12 -3.75 -3.06
CA VAL A 469 -19.89 -2.31 -3.21
C VAL A 469 -20.72 -1.79 -4.37
N ILE A 470 -21.71 -0.97 -4.05
CA ILE A 470 -22.56 -0.27 -5.00
C ILE A 470 -21.68 0.71 -5.80
N ASP A 471 -21.79 0.62 -7.12
CA ASP A 471 -20.89 1.28 -8.07
C ASP A 471 -21.15 2.80 -8.25
N ARG A 472 -21.35 3.51 -7.14
CA ARG A 472 -21.57 4.97 -7.08
C ARG A 472 -21.07 5.54 -5.76
N LYS A 473 -20.92 6.86 -5.69
CA LYS A 473 -20.64 7.56 -4.43
C LYS A 473 -21.94 7.75 -3.66
N PHE A 474 -21.91 7.51 -2.36
CA PHE A 474 -22.98 7.90 -1.45
C PHE A 474 -22.96 9.42 -1.27
N MET A 475 -24.15 10.02 -1.36
CA MET A 475 -24.39 11.42 -1.06
C MET A 475 -25.74 11.49 -0.35
N GLU A 476 -25.77 12.19 0.78
CA GLU A 476 -27.05 12.49 1.43
C GLU A 476 -27.85 13.46 0.56
N CYS A 477 -29.11 13.11 0.32
CA CYS A 477 -30.03 13.93 -0.44
C CYS A 477 -31.44 13.81 0.15
N ASP A 478 -32.29 14.78 -0.16
CA ASP A 478 -33.71 14.69 0.14
C ASP A 478 -34.33 13.53 -0.65
N HIS A 479 -35.11 12.71 0.05
CA HIS A 479 -35.79 11.56 -0.51
C HIS A 479 -37.27 11.83 -0.81
N GLN A 480 -37.80 13.01 -0.44
CA GLN A 480 -39.18 13.38 -0.75
C GLN A 480 -39.41 13.41 -2.26
N GLY A 481 -40.49 12.77 -2.70
CA GLY A 481 -40.83 12.68 -4.12
C GLY A 481 -39.89 11.82 -4.95
N SER A 482 -39.10 10.92 -4.34
CA SER A 482 -38.24 10.00 -5.08
C SER A 482 -39.03 9.21 -6.13
N VAL A 483 -38.46 9.07 -7.33
CA VAL A 483 -39.11 8.37 -8.46
C VAL A 483 -39.47 6.92 -8.09
N TYR A 484 -38.60 6.25 -7.33
CA TYR A 484 -38.87 4.89 -6.88
C TYR A 484 -40.00 4.84 -5.84
N GLY A 485 -40.05 5.79 -4.89
CA GLY A 485 -41.18 5.88 -3.96
C GLY A 485 -42.51 6.12 -4.66
N GLN A 486 -42.53 6.99 -5.69
CA GLN A 486 -43.71 7.18 -6.53
C GLN A 486 -44.10 5.88 -7.26
N PHE A 487 -43.14 5.15 -7.82
CA PHE A 487 -43.40 3.84 -8.45
C PHE A 487 -44.03 2.85 -7.47
N ILE A 488 -43.49 2.72 -6.24
CA ILE A 488 -44.05 1.85 -5.20
C ILE A 488 -45.49 2.26 -4.84
N SER A 489 -45.76 3.56 -4.72
CA SER A 489 -47.12 4.09 -4.49
C SER A 489 -48.08 3.63 -5.59
N ARG A 490 -47.68 3.76 -6.86
CA ARG A 490 -48.53 3.40 -8.01
C ARG A 490 -48.85 1.91 -8.09
N ILE A 491 -47.88 1.03 -7.91
CA ILE A 491 -48.13 -0.43 -7.92
C ILE A 491 -48.96 -0.90 -6.71
N CYS A 492 -49.02 -0.08 -5.66
CA CYS A 492 -49.87 -0.31 -4.50
C CYS A 492 -51.26 0.35 -4.63
N GLY A 493 -51.58 0.99 -5.77
CA GLY A 493 -52.84 1.69 -5.97
C GLY A 493 -53.00 2.90 -5.03
N ASP A 494 -51.90 3.54 -4.66
CA ASP A 494 -51.84 4.67 -3.72
C ASP A 494 -52.50 4.36 -2.35
N ASN A 495 -52.52 3.07 -1.98
CA ASN A 495 -53.06 2.61 -0.69
C ASN A 495 -51.96 2.55 0.38
N ASP A 496 -52.07 3.38 1.42
CA ASP A 496 -51.07 3.52 2.49
C ASP A 496 -50.69 2.20 3.17
N MET A 497 -51.65 1.29 3.39
CA MET A 497 -51.40 0.00 4.04
C MET A 497 -50.60 -0.95 3.14
N ARG A 498 -50.90 -0.97 1.84
CA ARG A 498 -50.13 -1.74 0.83
C ARG A 498 -48.72 -1.15 0.66
N ILE A 499 -48.60 0.17 0.64
CA ILE A 499 -47.31 0.88 0.56
C ILE A 499 -46.43 0.49 1.76
N ALA A 500 -46.94 0.63 2.99
CA ALA A 500 -46.19 0.27 4.19
C ALA A 500 -45.77 -1.22 4.20
N THR A 501 -46.63 -2.11 3.71
CA THR A 501 -46.30 -3.54 3.56
C THR A 501 -45.17 -3.76 2.55
N MET A 502 -45.20 -3.08 1.40
CA MET A 502 -44.14 -3.16 0.40
C MET A 502 -42.83 -2.52 0.86
N GLU A 503 -42.89 -1.39 1.56
CA GLU A 503 -41.70 -0.78 2.18
C GLU A 503 -41.07 -1.71 3.21
N SER A 504 -41.87 -2.37 4.05
CA SER A 504 -41.39 -3.40 4.99
C SER A 504 -40.78 -4.60 4.26
N THR A 505 -41.33 -4.99 3.11
CA THR A 505 -40.81 -6.10 2.28
C THR A 505 -39.49 -5.73 1.63
N ILE A 506 -39.36 -4.51 1.09
CA ILE A 506 -38.10 -3.95 0.60
C ILE A 506 -37.07 -3.93 1.73
N GLY A 507 -37.44 -3.40 2.91
CA GLY A 507 -36.59 -3.38 4.09
C GLY A 507 -36.09 -4.77 4.49
N PHE A 508 -36.97 -5.78 4.47
CA PHE A 508 -36.58 -7.17 4.72
C PHE A 508 -35.57 -7.69 3.69
N LEU A 509 -35.79 -7.49 2.39
CA LEU A 509 -34.87 -7.94 1.34
C LEU A 509 -33.53 -7.17 1.34
N MET A 510 -33.56 -5.91 1.77
CA MET A 510 -32.39 -5.04 1.94
C MET A 510 -31.59 -5.33 3.21
N HIS A 511 -32.17 -6.04 4.17
CA HIS A 511 -31.52 -6.36 5.44
C HIS A 511 -30.94 -7.78 5.40
N GLY A 512 -29.63 -7.95 5.56
CA GLY A 512 -28.94 -9.25 5.46
C GLY A 512 -29.21 -10.19 6.64
N TYR A 513 -29.48 -9.66 7.84
CA TYR A 513 -29.79 -10.47 9.02
C TYR A 513 -31.00 -11.40 8.81
N LYS A 514 -30.83 -12.65 9.23
CA LYS A 514 -31.85 -13.70 9.19
C LYS A 514 -32.12 -14.23 10.60
N ASN A 515 -33.39 -14.23 10.99
CA ASN A 515 -33.84 -14.82 12.24
C ASN A 515 -34.21 -16.29 11.99
N LEU A 516 -33.58 -17.21 12.72
CA LEU A 516 -33.87 -18.66 12.65
C LEU A 516 -35.36 -18.97 12.90
N SER A 517 -36.03 -18.20 13.75
CA SER A 517 -37.46 -18.38 14.05
C SER A 517 -38.39 -17.78 12.99
N TYR A 518 -37.91 -16.85 12.17
CA TYR A 518 -38.73 -16.15 11.19
C TYR A 518 -37.91 -15.63 10.00
N CYS A 519 -37.94 -16.39 8.90
CA CYS A 519 -37.30 -16.03 7.65
C CYS A 519 -38.23 -16.36 6.47
N PRO A 520 -39.18 -15.46 6.11
CA PRO A 520 -40.10 -15.71 5.01
C PRO A 520 -39.40 -15.66 3.64
N ALA A 521 -39.97 -16.38 2.67
CA ALA A 521 -39.71 -16.13 1.25
C ALA A 521 -40.71 -15.07 0.75
N VAL A 522 -40.25 -14.13 -0.08
CA VAL A 522 -41.08 -13.07 -0.65
C VAL A 522 -41.66 -13.55 -1.97
N ILE A 523 -42.98 -13.51 -2.13
CA ILE A 523 -43.65 -13.86 -3.38
C ILE A 523 -44.35 -12.62 -3.92
N LEU A 524 -43.97 -12.20 -5.13
CA LEU A 524 -44.61 -11.11 -5.86
C LEU A 524 -45.55 -11.72 -6.90
N ASN A 525 -46.85 -11.46 -6.72
CA ASN A 525 -47.92 -11.93 -7.59
C ASN A 525 -48.70 -10.75 -8.18
N ASP A 526 -49.36 -10.99 -9.32
CA ASP A 526 -50.29 -10.01 -9.89
C ASP A 526 -51.58 -9.93 -9.07
N GLU A 527 -52.16 -8.73 -9.01
CA GLU A 527 -53.41 -8.47 -8.29
C GLU A 527 -54.60 -9.16 -8.96
N VAL A 528 -54.55 -9.33 -10.27
CA VAL A 528 -55.56 -10.04 -11.06
C VAL A 528 -55.01 -11.41 -11.43
N ILE A 529 -55.60 -12.47 -10.86
CA ILE A 529 -55.31 -13.85 -11.26
C ILE A 529 -56.13 -14.12 -12.53
N SER A 530 -55.51 -13.94 -13.69
CA SER A 530 -56.10 -14.28 -15.00
C SER A 530 -55.37 -15.46 -15.65
N ASP A 531 -56.08 -16.24 -16.48
CA ASP A 531 -55.43 -17.32 -17.23
C ASP A 531 -54.43 -16.81 -18.29
N ASN A 532 -54.54 -15.53 -18.67
CA ASN A 532 -53.57 -14.83 -19.50
C ASN A 532 -52.60 -14.04 -18.62
N PRO A 533 -51.27 -14.17 -18.82
CA PRO A 533 -50.30 -13.36 -18.08
C PRO A 533 -50.42 -11.88 -18.46
N GLU A 534 -50.75 -11.05 -17.49
CA GLU A 534 -50.76 -9.58 -17.62
C GLU A 534 -49.33 -9.07 -17.39
N GLY A 535 -48.56 -8.96 -18.48
CA GLY A 535 -47.23 -8.35 -18.42
C GLY A 535 -47.31 -6.87 -18.02
N GLY A 536 -46.28 -6.36 -17.33
CA GLY A 536 -46.15 -4.92 -17.05
C GLY A 536 -46.67 -4.44 -15.69
N THR A 537 -46.97 -5.34 -14.75
CA THR A 537 -47.39 -5.01 -13.37
C THR A 537 -46.28 -4.46 -12.46
N GLY A 538 -45.04 -4.39 -12.95
CA GLY A 538 -43.91 -3.77 -12.24
C GLY A 538 -43.02 -4.72 -11.43
N LYS A 539 -43.34 -6.02 -11.34
CA LYS A 539 -42.55 -7.04 -10.59
C LYS A 539 -41.07 -7.06 -10.99
N GLY A 540 -40.79 -7.07 -12.29
CA GLY A 540 -39.41 -7.04 -12.80
C GLY A 540 -38.67 -5.75 -12.44
N LEU A 541 -39.34 -4.59 -12.48
CA LEU A 541 -38.75 -3.31 -12.10
C LEU A 541 -38.48 -3.23 -10.59
N PHE A 542 -39.37 -3.81 -9.77
CA PHE A 542 -39.18 -3.93 -8.33
C PHE A 542 -37.90 -4.72 -8.00
N MET A 543 -37.72 -5.91 -8.58
CA MET A 543 -36.54 -6.74 -8.32
C MET A 543 -35.26 -6.12 -8.92
N ASN A 544 -35.35 -5.46 -10.08
CA ASN A 544 -34.23 -4.76 -10.69
C ASN A 544 -33.76 -3.59 -9.80
N ALA A 545 -34.67 -2.83 -9.19
CA ALA A 545 -34.27 -1.77 -8.26
C ALA A 545 -33.50 -2.31 -7.05
N LEU A 546 -33.88 -3.49 -6.51
CA LEU A 546 -33.15 -4.16 -5.44
C LEU A 546 -31.76 -4.63 -5.91
N SER A 547 -31.61 -5.09 -7.15
CA SER A 547 -30.31 -5.52 -7.68
C SER A 547 -29.31 -4.37 -7.84
N GLN A 548 -29.78 -3.12 -7.89
CA GLN A 548 -28.92 -1.93 -7.84
C GLN A 548 -28.36 -1.63 -6.44
N MET A 549 -28.87 -2.30 -5.40
CA MET A 549 -28.56 -2.01 -3.99
C MET A 549 -27.93 -3.19 -3.25
N LYS A 550 -28.28 -4.42 -3.62
CA LYS A 550 -27.75 -5.66 -3.05
C LYS A 550 -27.43 -6.66 -4.16
N LYS A 551 -26.47 -7.56 -3.91
CA LYS A 551 -26.11 -8.61 -4.87
C LYS A 551 -27.27 -9.60 -5.02
N LEU A 552 -28.04 -9.42 -6.09
CA LEU A 552 -29.21 -10.21 -6.43
C LEU A 552 -28.91 -11.09 -7.65
N VAL A 553 -29.11 -12.40 -7.51
CA VAL A 553 -29.02 -13.36 -8.61
C VAL A 553 -30.44 -13.73 -9.06
N VAL A 554 -30.70 -13.61 -10.36
CA VAL A 554 -31.96 -14.03 -10.97
C VAL A 554 -31.77 -15.40 -11.62
N ILE A 555 -32.71 -16.30 -11.36
CA ILE A 555 -32.85 -17.60 -12.02
C ILE A 555 -34.18 -17.59 -12.76
N ASP A 556 -34.16 -17.97 -14.04
CA ASP A 556 -35.37 -18.20 -14.84
C ASP A 556 -36.17 -19.38 -14.25
N GLY A 557 -37.28 -19.06 -13.61
CA GLY A 557 -38.19 -20.00 -12.95
C GLY A 557 -38.90 -20.96 -13.92
N LYS A 558 -39.07 -20.60 -15.20
CA LYS A 558 -39.61 -21.51 -16.23
C LYS A 558 -38.56 -22.52 -16.68
N ALA A 559 -37.30 -22.11 -16.79
CA ALA A 559 -36.20 -23.01 -17.15
C ALA A 559 -35.64 -23.79 -15.95
N PHE A 560 -35.93 -23.37 -14.73
CA PHE A 560 -35.43 -24.00 -13.51
C PHE A 560 -36.05 -25.38 -13.28
N ALA A 561 -35.20 -26.30 -12.79
CA ALA A 561 -35.59 -27.64 -12.36
C ALA A 561 -34.65 -28.07 -11.25
N PHE A 562 -35.21 -28.58 -10.15
CA PHE A 562 -34.46 -28.99 -8.96
C PHE A 562 -33.56 -30.20 -9.23
N GLU A 563 -33.88 -31.00 -10.24
CA GLU A 563 -33.20 -32.23 -10.62
C GLU A 563 -31.94 -31.98 -11.48
N LYS A 564 -31.71 -30.75 -11.94
CA LYS A 564 -30.48 -30.42 -12.68
C LYS A 564 -29.27 -30.62 -11.78
N SER A 565 -28.16 -31.10 -12.35
CA SER A 565 -26.92 -31.34 -11.60
C SER A 565 -26.27 -30.07 -11.03
N PHE A 566 -26.61 -28.88 -11.54
CA PHE A 566 -26.07 -27.60 -11.07
C PHE A 566 -27.16 -26.51 -11.08
N PRO A 567 -28.20 -26.65 -10.23
CA PRO A 567 -29.37 -25.77 -10.30
C PRO A 567 -29.06 -24.34 -9.84
N TYR A 568 -28.04 -24.17 -9.00
CA TYR A 568 -27.62 -22.90 -8.40
C TYR A 568 -26.25 -22.42 -8.93
N GLN A 569 -25.85 -22.81 -10.15
CA GLN A 569 -24.51 -22.54 -10.67
C GLN A 569 -24.13 -21.04 -10.70
N THR A 570 -25.11 -20.16 -10.90
CA THR A 570 -24.94 -18.70 -10.92
C THR A 570 -24.86 -18.08 -9.53
N VAL A 571 -25.22 -18.83 -8.48
CA VAL A 571 -25.18 -18.35 -7.10
C VAL A 571 -23.75 -18.48 -6.56
N SER A 572 -23.35 -17.47 -5.79
CA SER A 572 -22.03 -17.34 -5.18
C SER A 572 -22.14 -17.15 -3.68
N ALA A 573 -21.04 -17.37 -2.93
CA ALA A 573 -21.03 -17.29 -1.48
C ALA A 573 -21.41 -15.90 -0.92
N ASP A 574 -21.31 -14.87 -1.75
CA ASP A 574 -21.65 -13.49 -1.43
C ASP A 574 -23.00 -13.06 -2.03
N THR A 575 -23.82 -13.97 -2.56
CA THR A 575 -25.17 -13.62 -3.03
C THR A 575 -26.08 -13.28 -1.84
N GLN A 576 -26.74 -12.13 -1.88
CA GLN A 576 -27.58 -11.63 -0.77
C GLN A 576 -29.07 -11.93 -0.99
N VAL A 577 -29.53 -11.87 -2.24
CA VAL A 577 -30.90 -12.19 -2.65
C VAL A 577 -30.89 -13.13 -3.83
N LEU A 578 -31.70 -14.18 -3.79
CA LEU A 578 -31.93 -15.09 -4.91
C LEU A 578 -33.39 -14.94 -5.36
N CYS A 579 -33.57 -14.56 -6.62
CA CYS A 579 -34.87 -14.37 -7.24
C CYS A 579 -35.16 -15.48 -8.26
N PHE A 580 -36.24 -16.24 -8.04
CA PHE A 580 -36.81 -17.12 -9.06
C PHE A 580 -37.84 -16.32 -9.86
N ASP A 581 -37.46 -15.91 -11.08
CA ASP A 581 -38.28 -15.05 -11.90
C ASP A 581 -39.25 -15.87 -12.76
N ASP A 582 -40.54 -15.53 -12.70
CA ASP A 582 -41.62 -16.08 -13.51
C ASP A 582 -41.75 -17.61 -13.38
N VAL A 583 -42.01 -18.10 -12.17
CA VAL A 583 -42.14 -19.55 -11.92
C VAL A 583 -43.37 -20.16 -12.59
N LYS A 584 -43.33 -21.48 -12.83
CA LYS A 584 -44.47 -22.23 -13.41
C LYS A 584 -45.63 -22.35 -12.41
N LYS A 585 -46.87 -22.51 -12.92
CA LYS A 585 -48.10 -22.74 -12.11
C LYS A 585 -47.96 -23.86 -11.06
N ASN A 586 -47.15 -24.89 -11.32
CA ASN A 586 -46.91 -26.03 -10.40
C ASN A 586 -45.48 -26.03 -9.83
N PHE A 587 -44.92 -24.86 -9.54
CA PHE A 587 -43.61 -24.75 -8.92
C PHE A 587 -43.63 -25.35 -7.51
N ASP A 588 -42.77 -26.35 -7.28
CA ASP A 588 -42.68 -27.07 -6.01
C ASP A 588 -41.96 -26.21 -4.95
N PHE A 589 -42.72 -25.35 -4.28
CA PHE A 589 -42.21 -24.42 -3.27
C PHE A 589 -41.66 -25.15 -2.02
N GLU A 590 -42.19 -26.32 -1.67
CA GLU A 590 -41.74 -27.08 -0.49
C GLU A 590 -40.26 -27.47 -0.59
N ARG A 591 -39.75 -27.70 -1.81
CA ARG A 591 -38.32 -27.97 -2.04
C ARG A 591 -37.41 -26.80 -1.71
N LEU A 592 -37.93 -25.58 -1.59
CA LEU A 592 -37.16 -24.43 -1.13
C LEU A 592 -37.13 -24.29 0.39
N PHE A 593 -37.91 -25.07 1.16
CA PHE A 593 -37.93 -24.95 2.62
C PHE A 593 -36.55 -25.18 3.23
N SER A 594 -35.86 -26.24 2.81
CA SER A 594 -34.48 -26.51 3.27
C SER A 594 -33.52 -25.38 2.89
N VAL A 595 -33.68 -24.79 1.70
CA VAL A 595 -32.87 -23.66 1.24
C VAL A 595 -33.09 -22.42 2.12
N VAL A 596 -34.35 -22.19 2.50
CA VAL A 596 -34.76 -21.08 3.33
C VAL A 596 -34.29 -21.27 4.78
N THR A 597 -34.39 -22.47 5.36
CA THR A 597 -34.20 -22.72 6.80
C THR A 597 -32.83 -23.30 7.19
N GLU A 598 -32.17 -24.07 6.33
CA GLU A 598 -30.91 -24.78 6.65
C GLU A 598 -29.67 -24.17 5.97
N GLY A 599 -29.87 -23.43 4.87
CA GLY A 599 -28.79 -22.87 4.05
C GLY A 599 -28.79 -23.42 2.64
N LEU A 600 -27.73 -23.13 1.87
CA LEU A 600 -27.66 -23.47 0.45
C LEU A 600 -26.39 -24.25 0.12
N THR A 601 -26.53 -25.40 -0.55
CA THR A 601 -25.39 -26.13 -1.11
C THR A 601 -25.15 -25.68 -2.54
N LEU A 602 -23.96 -25.15 -2.80
CA LEU A 602 -23.50 -24.75 -4.13
C LEU A 602 -22.69 -25.87 -4.76
N GLU A 603 -23.22 -26.43 -5.84
CA GLU A 603 -22.51 -27.39 -6.70
C GLU A 603 -22.03 -26.66 -7.96
N LYS A 604 -20.73 -26.75 -8.26
CA LYS A 604 -20.13 -26.16 -9.46
C LYS A 604 -19.45 -27.24 -10.28
N LYS A 605 -19.48 -27.08 -11.61
CA LYS A 605 -18.85 -28.03 -12.53
C LYS A 605 -17.35 -28.13 -12.25
N ASN A 606 -16.86 -29.36 -12.07
CA ASN A 606 -15.46 -29.68 -11.76
C ASN A 606 -14.93 -29.05 -10.46
N LYS A 607 -15.80 -28.80 -9.47
CA LYS A 607 -15.41 -28.32 -8.15
C LYS A 607 -16.20 -29.05 -7.07
N ASP A 608 -15.63 -29.15 -5.89
CA ASP A 608 -16.33 -29.72 -4.74
C ASP A 608 -17.50 -28.84 -4.32
N ALA A 609 -18.55 -29.47 -3.79
CA ALA A 609 -19.72 -28.76 -3.28
C ALA A 609 -19.36 -27.90 -2.07
N ILE A 610 -19.92 -26.69 -2.00
CA ILE A 610 -19.70 -25.75 -0.89
C ILE A 610 -21.04 -25.53 -0.18
N LYS A 611 -21.10 -25.81 1.12
CA LYS A 611 -22.29 -25.54 1.94
C LYS A 611 -22.21 -24.12 2.51
N ILE A 612 -23.19 -23.28 2.19
CA ILE A 612 -23.39 -21.96 2.78
C ILE A 612 -24.37 -22.12 3.96
N PRO A 613 -23.99 -21.70 5.18
CA PRO A 613 -24.87 -21.79 6.35
C PRO A 613 -26.09 -20.87 6.23
N PHE A 614 -27.18 -21.20 6.93
CA PHE A 614 -28.43 -20.42 6.94
C PHE A 614 -28.22 -18.91 7.13
N SER A 615 -27.35 -18.50 8.06
CA SER A 615 -27.09 -17.10 8.37
C SER A 615 -26.48 -16.32 7.20
N LYS A 616 -25.81 -17.00 6.26
CA LYS A 616 -25.14 -16.41 5.09
C LYS A 616 -25.82 -16.75 3.77
N SER A 617 -26.84 -17.63 3.78
CA SER A 617 -27.57 -17.98 2.56
C SER A 617 -28.52 -16.85 2.14
N PRO A 618 -28.70 -16.64 0.82
CA PRO A 618 -29.49 -15.53 0.32
C PRO A 618 -30.95 -15.59 0.79
N LYS A 619 -31.59 -14.42 0.89
CA LYS A 619 -33.05 -14.34 1.02
C LYS A 619 -33.70 -14.72 -0.31
N ILE A 620 -34.84 -15.40 -0.23
CA ILE A 620 -35.53 -15.91 -1.41
C ILE A 620 -36.66 -14.95 -1.81
N ALA A 621 -36.66 -14.57 -3.08
CA ALA A 621 -37.75 -13.88 -3.75
C ALA A 621 -38.26 -14.75 -4.92
N ILE A 622 -39.56 -14.70 -5.18
CA ILE A 622 -40.22 -15.44 -6.25
C ILE A 622 -41.16 -14.48 -6.94
N THR A 623 -41.12 -14.42 -8.28
CA THR A 623 -42.14 -13.71 -9.06
C THR A 623 -42.98 -14.74 -9.81
N THR A 624 -44.28 -14.49 -9.87
CA THR A 624 -45.25 -15.32 -10.60
C THR A 624 -46.33 -14.42 -11.20
N SER A 625 -46.96 -14.90 -12.27
CA SER A 625 -48.08 -14.23 -12.93
C SER A 625 -49.33 -15.10 -12.89
#